data_AF-A0A9E8SHR2-F1
#
_entry.id   AF-A0A9E8SHR2-F1
#
_cell.length_a   1.000
_cell.length_b   1.000
_cell.length_c   1.000
_cell.angle_alpha   90.00
_cell.angle_beta   90.00
_cell.angle_gamma   90.00
#
_symmetry.space_group_name_H-M   'P 1'
#
loop_
_entity.id
_entity.type
_entity.pdbx_description
1 polymer ?
#
loop_
_entity_poly.entity_id
_entity_poly.type
_entity_poly.pdbx_seq_one_letter_code
_entity_poly.pdbx_strand_id
1 'polypeptide(L)'
;MKKYIVVLFSLIFLNIYSQELSIPEAINYINTKFKGGRKLELTEGGKLKIYELRPDYFFDNLVLTEMQKRQESNNYKMIALYSEEISIHEINIENKDFVGNGYTYGDFLFQIKCNYDKKGCSKYKKYDKNGEIRNTESRNIINISNPDRDNNDKLFNAFRYLISLAKHDKKYQENDSDPFSSKNHNKTFEVISKKDKDQIRLNNENGVYKINVEFGSITKSFVLDSRS
;
A
#
# COMPACT_ATOMS: atom_id res chain seq x y z
N MET A 1 -39.84 46.89 28.93
CA MET A 1 -39.00 45.72 29.23
C MET A 1 -38.65 45.03 27.92
N LYS A 2 -37.40 45.14 27.44
CA LYS A 2 -36.95 44.48 26.20
C LYS A 2 -36.54 43.05 26.52
N LYS A 3 -37.25 42.06 25.95
CA LYS A 3 -36.90 40.64 26.07
C LYS A 3 -35.74 40.34 25.11
N TYR A 4 -34.56 40.06 25.64
CA TYR A 4 -33.46 39.51 24.86
C TYR A 4 -33.72 38.02 24.65
N ILE A 5 -33.99 37.63 23.40
CA ILE A 5 -34.00 36.24 22.97
C ILE A 5 -32.53 35.83 22.85
N VAL A 6 -32.05 35.05 23.81
CA VAL A 6 -30.74 34.38 23.71
C VAL A 6 -30.92 33.22 22.75
N VAL A 7 -30.50 33.40 21.50
CA VAL A 7 -30.37 32.31 20.53
C VAL A 7 -29.16 31.49 20.96
N LEU A 8 -29.43 30.32 21.53
CA LEU A 8 -28.41 29.31 21.83
C LEU A 8 -27.83 28.83 20.49
N PHE A 9 -26.67 29.35 20.11
CA PHE A 9 -25.90 28.85 18.98
C PHE A 9 -25.38 27.47 19.37
N SER A 10 -26.16 26.43 19.08
CA SER A 10 -25.71 25.05 19.13
C SER A 10 -24.55 24.93 18.15
N LEU A 11 -23.32 24.89 18.66
CA LEU A 11 -22.13 24.49 17.93
C LEU A 11 -22.37 23.05 17.44
N ILE A 12 -22.94 22.91 16.24
CA ILE A 12 -22.94 21.67 15.49
C ILE A 12 -21.48 21.47 15.08
N PHE A 13 -20.71 20.81 15.94
CA PHE A 13 -19.48 20.16 15.53
C PHE A 13 -19.87 19.13 14.48
N LEU A 14 -19.84 19.54 13.21
CA LEU A 14 -19.82 18.61 12.09
C LEU A 14 -18.54 17.80 12.27
N ASN A 15 -18.65 16.64 12.90
CA ASN A 15 -17.63 15.62 12.84
C ASN A 15 -17.50 15.26 11.36
N ILE A 16 -16.50 15.85 10.70
CA ILE A 16 -16.05 15.42 9.39
C ILE A 16 -15.38 14.06 9.66
N TYR A 17 -16.20 13.02 9.72
CA TYR A 17 -15.72 11.65 9.83
C TYR A 17 -14.97 11.34 8.53
N SER A 18 -13.64 11.39 8.59
CA SER A 18 -12.83 10.70 7.59
C SER A 18 -13.18 9.23 7.70
N GLN A 19 -13.96 8.71 6.76
CA GLN A 19 -14.35 7.31 6.76
C GLN A 19 -13.10 6.45 6.61
N GLU A 20 -12.80 5.63 7.61
CA GLU A 20 -11.77 4.62 7.51
C GLU A 20 -12.23 3.53 6.53
N LEU A 21 -11.39 3.20 5.56
CA LEU A 21 -11.66 2.13 4.60
C LEU A 21 -10.96 0.87 5.07
N SER A 22 -11.64 -0.27 4.98
CA SER A 22 -10.98 -1.57 5.10
C SER A 22 -9.98 -1.80 3.95
N ILE A 23 -9.08 -2.78 4.10
CA ILE A 23 -8.12 -3.15 3.05
C ILE A 23 -8.82 -3.47 1.70
N PRO A 24 -9.91 -4.27 1.65
CA PRO A 24 -10.63 -4.51 0.39
C PRO A 24 -11.23 -3.23 -0.21
N GLU A 25 -11.77 -2.34 0.61
CA GLU A 25 -12.35 -1.07 0.14
C GLU A 25 -11.27 -0.13 -0.40
N ALA A 26 -10.11 -0.05 0.24
CA ALA A 26 -8.96 0.71 -0.23
C ALA A 26 -8.41 0.16 -1.56
N ILE A 27 -8.30 -1.16 -1.71
CA ILE A 27 -7.93 -1.81 -2.98
C ILE A 27 -8.96 -1.48 -4.07
N ASN A 28 -10.25 -1.59 -3.76
CA ASN A 28 -11.31 -1.27 -4.70
C ASN A 28 -11.24 0.20 -5.14
N TYR A 29 -11.07 1.13 -4.20
CA TYR A 29 -10.91 2.55 -4.48
C TYR A 29 -9.75 2.79 -5.45
N ILE A 30 -8.57 2.24 -5.17
CA ILE A 30 -7.39 2.38 -6.05
C ILE A 30 -7.70 1.85 -7.46
N ASN A 31 -8.33 0.67 -7.55
CA ASN A 31 -8.68 0.05 -8.82
C ASN A 31 -9.67 0.89 -9.64
N THR A 32 -10.63 1.58 -9.01
CA THR A 32 -11.53 2.50 -9.73
C THR A 32 -10.84 3.75 -10.27
N LYS A 33 -9.65 4.09 -9.73
CA LYS A 33 -8.87 5.26 -10.12
C LYS A 33 -7.76 4.96 -11.11
N PHE A 34 -7.41 3.69 -11.28
CA PHE A 34 -6.49 3.26 -12.31
C PHE A 34 -7.05 3.46 -13.73
N LYS A 35 -6.14 3.83 -14.65
CA LYS A 35 -6.42 3.98 -16.09
C LYS A 35 -5.71 2.86 -16.86
N GLY A 36 -6.12 2.67 -18.11
CA GLY A 36 -5.40 1.79 -19.05
C GLY A 36 -5.48 0.29 -18.75
N GLY A 37 -6.48 -0.15 -17.98
CA GLY A 37 -6.62 -1.56 -17.61
C GLY A 37 -5.69 -2.00 -16.48
N ARG A 38 -5.07 -1.06 -15.76
CA ARG A 38 -4.26 -1.39 -14.57
C ARG A 38 -5.15 -1.88 -13.43
N LYS A 39 -4.65 -2.87 -12.69
CA LYS A 39 -5.30 -3.43 -11.50
C LYS A 39 -4.28 -3.72 -10.41
N LEU A 40 -4.64 -3.46 -9.17
CA LEU A 40 -3.92 -3.76 -7.96
C LEU A 40 -4.57 -4.94 -7.22
N GLU A 41 -3.72 -5.84 -6.73
CA GLU A 41 -4.06 -6.91 -5.81
C GLU A 41 -3.05 -6.92 -4.65
N LEU A 42 -3.50 -7.33 -3.46
CA LEU A 42 -2.66 -7.55 -2.29
C LEU A 42 -2.92 -8.98 -1.80
N THR A 43 -1.88 -9.81 -1.81
CA THR A 43 -1.99 -11.20 -1.36
C THR A 43 -1.47 -11.37 0.05
N GLU A 44 -1.81 -12.49 0.68
CA GLU A 44 -1.25 -12.90 1.98
C GLU A 44 0.27 -12.85 1.99
N GLY A 45 0.83 -12.49 3.15
CA GLY A 45 2.26 -12.19 3.29
C GLY A 45 2.68 -10.84 2.69
N GLY A 46 1.75 -9.97 2.33
CA GLY A 46 2.06 -8.57 2.01
C GLY A 46 2.66 -8.36 0.63
N LYS A 47 2.36 -9.23 -0.34
CA LYS A 47 2.80 -9.02 -1.72
C LYS A 47 1.77 -8.17 -2.47
N LEU A 48 2.22 -7.00 -2.87
CA LEU A 48 1.52 -6.09 -3.74
C LEU A 48 1.77 -6.51 -5.19
N LYS A 49 0.70 -6.71 -5.97
CA LYS A 49 0.80 -7.07 -7.37
C LYS A 49 -0.02 -6.13 -8.23
N ILE A 50 0.64 -5.50 -9.20
CA ILE A 50 0.03 -4.58 -10.15
C ILE A 50 0.10 -5.22 -11.53
N TYR A 51 -1.01 -5.25 -12.23
CA TYR A 51 -1.11 -5.79 -13.59
C TYR A 51 -1.59 -4.71 -14.52
N GLU A 52 -1.23 -4.80 -15.79
CA GLU A 52 -1.96 -4.13 -16.86
C GLU A 52 -2.67 -5.19 -17.71
N LEU A 53 -3.99 -5.15 -17.70
CA LEU A 53 -4.84 -6.04 -18.49
C LEU A 53 -5.15 -5.37 -19.83
N ARG A 54 -4.95 -6.10 -20.92
CA ARG A 54 -5.31 -5.69 -22.27
C ARG A 54 -6.20 -6.75 -22.92
N PRO A 55 -7.12 -6.36 -23.80
CA PRO A 55 -7.83 -7.32 -24.63
C PRO A 55 -6.87 -8.21 -25.44
N ASP A 56 -7.22 -9.48 -25.62
CA ASP A 56 -6.43 -10.48 -26.34
C ASP A 56 -6.07 -10.06 -27.76
N TYR A 57 -6.97 -9.37 -28.46
CA TYR A 57 -6.72 -8.83 -29.79
C TYR A 57 -5.61 -7.75 -29.84
N PHE A 58 -5.18 -7.20 -28.70
CA PHE A 58 -4.04 -6.28 -28.64
C PHE A 58 -2.70 -7.00 -28.92
N PHE A 59 -2.67 -8.32 -28.78
CA PHE A 59 -1.50 -9.15 -29.07
C PHE A 59 -1.49 -9.71 -30.50
N ASP A 60 -2.61 -9.53 -31.21
CA ASP A 60 -2.78 -9.98 -32.58
C ASP A 60 -2.58 -8.79 -33.55
N ASN A 61 -2.03 -9.06 -34.74
CA ASN A 61 -1.97 -8.07 -35.81
C ASN A 61 -3.33 -7.99 -36.54
N LEU A 62 -4.39 -7.61 -35.81
CA LEU A 62 -5.73 -7.45 -36.39
C LEU A 62 -5.86 -6.08 -37.09
N VAL A 63 -6.66 -6.05 -38.15
CA VAL A 63 -7.12 -4.80 -38.75
C VAL A 63 -8.10 -4.08 -37.80
N LEU A 64 -8.06 -2.74 -37.80
CA LEU A 64 -8.84 -1.89 -36.89
C LEU A 64 -10.34 -2.21 -36.85
N THR A 65 -10.94 -2.57 -37.98
CA THR A 65 -12.36 -2.91 -38.09
C THR A 65 -12.74 -4.16 -37.30
N GLU A 66 -11.86 -5.18 -37.28
CA GLU A 66 -12.08 -6.40 -36.49
C GLU A 66 -11.90 -6.13 -35.00
N MET A 67 -10.94 -5.27 -34.62
CA MET A 67 -10.78 -4.83 -33.24
C MET A 67 -12.04 -4.11 -32.73
N GLN A 68 -12.58 -3.18 -33.53
CA GLN A 68 -13.82 -2.45 -33.20
C GLN A 68 -15.00 -3.41 -33.06
N LYS A 69 -15.18 -4.34 -34.01
CA LYS A 69 -16.25 -5.33 -33.95
C LYS A 69 -16.19 -6.18 -32.69
N ARG A 70 -14.99 -6.63 -32.28
CA ARG A 70 -14.80 -7.38 -31.02
C ARG A 70 -15.08 -6.53 -29.80
N GLN A 71 -14.65 -5.27 -29.80
CA GLN A 71 -14.93 -4.33 -28.73
C GLN A 71 -16.43 -4.09 -28.55
N GLU A 72 -17.16 -3.83 -29.63
CA GLU A 72 -18.61 -3.59 -29.62
C GLU A 72 -19.41 -4.82 -29.20
N SER A 73 -18.97 -6.01 -29.64
CA SER A 73 -19.62 -7.28 -29.27
C SER A 73 -19.17 -7.84 -27.91
N ASN A 74 -18.25 -7.17 -27.20
CA ASN A 74 -17.58 -7.70 -26.00
C ASN A 74 -16.99 -9.11 -26.21
N ASN A 75 -16.58 -9.44 -27.43
CA ASN A 75 -16.03 -10.74 -27.79
C ASN A 75 -14.51 -10.72 -27.73
N TYR A 76 -13.97 -10.61 -26.51
CA TYR A 76 -12.55 -10.64 -26.25
C TYR A 76 -12.29 -11.10 -24.81
N LYS A 77 -11.07 -11.60 -24.57
CA LYS A 77 -10.60 -11.91 -23.21
C LYS A 77 -9.63 -10.84 -22.74
N MET A 78 -9.70 -10.49 -21.46
CA MET A 78 -8.67 -9.65 -20.83
C MET A 78 -7.48 -10.52 -20.44
N ILE A 79 -6.30 -10.16 -20.94
CA ILE A 79 -5.04 -10.87 -20.70
C ILE A 79 -4.06 -9.87 -20.07
N ALA A 80 -3.29 -10.32 -19.07
CA ALA A 80 -2.23 -9.49 -18.53
C ALA A 80 -1.17 -9.25 -19.61
N LEU A 81 -0.84 -7.99 -19.91
CA LEU A 81 0.30 -7.63 -20.76
C LEU A 81 1.60 -7.68 -19.95
N TYR A 82 1.55 -7.11 -18.75
CA TYR A 82 2.62 -7.21 -17.77
C TYR A 82 2.09 -7.24 -16.34
N SER A 83 2.93 -7.68 -15.41
CA SER A 83 2.71 -7.54 -13.97
C SER A 83 3.99 -7.15 -13.25
N GLU A 84 3.84 -6.42 -12.16
CA GLU A 84 4.89 -6.07 -11.22
C GLU A 84 4.48 -6.54 -9.82
N GLU A 85 5.33 -7.34 -9.20
CA GLU A 85 5.13 -7.88 -7.85
C GLU A 85 6.21 -7.33 -6.90
N ILE A 86 5.81 -6.88 -5.72
CA ILE A 86 6.71 -6.27 -4.73
C ILE A 86 6.19 -6.46 -3.31
N SER A 87 7.07 -6.65 -2.32
CA SER A 87 6.67 -6.75 -0.91
C SER A 87 6.41 -5.37 -0.32
N ILE A 88 5.31 -5.20 0.42
CA ILE A 88 5.01 -3.95 1.14
C ILE A 88 6.06 -3.61 2.20
N HIS A 89 6.85 -4.59 2.64
CA HIS A 89 7.89 -4.43 3.65
C HIS A 89 9.23 -3.96 3.08
N GLU A 90 9.42 -4.03 1.76
CA GLU A 90 10.67 -3.69 1.08
C GLU A 90 10.58 -2.38 0.28
N ILE A 91 9.52 -1.57 0.51
CA ILE A 91 9.22 -0.39 -0.30
C ILE A 91 9.11 0.91 0.47
N ASN A 92 9.39 1.99 -0.25
CA ASN A 92 9.00 3.35 0.06
C ASN A 92 8.16 3.92 -1.10
N ILE A 93 7.22 4.82 -0.79
CA ILE A 93 6.45 5.53 -1.82
C ILE A 93 6.79 7.01 -1.78
N GLU A 94 7.20 7.54 -2.94
CA GLU A 94 7.48 8.95 -3.12
C GLU A 94 6.54 9.53 -4.18
N ASN A 95 5.87 10.64 -3.85
CA ASN A 95 5.18 11.43 -4.87
C ASN A 95 6.24 12.20 -5.68
N LYS A 96 6.18 12.14 -7.01
CA LYS A 96 6.94 13.02 -7.87
C LYS A 96 5.96 14.05 -8.44
N ASP A 97 6.44 15.28 -8.58
CA ASP A 97 5.67 16.29 -9.30
C ASP A 97 5.60 15.95 -10.80
N PHE A 98 4.93 16.81 -11.56
CA PHE A 98 4.74 16.69 -13.00
C PHE A 98 6.05 16.33 -13.73
N VAL A 99 6.03 15.24 -14.49
CA VAL A 99 7.15 14.84 -15.36
C VAL A 99 6.70 14.98 -16.80
N GLY A 100 7.16 16.06 -17.43
CA GLY A 100 7.03 16.27 -18.87
C GLY A 100 8.35 15.98 -19.57
N ASN A 101 8.34 15.05 -20.53
CA ASN A 101 9.38 14.99 -21.55
C ASN A 101 8.86 15.76 -22.77
N GLY A 102 9.69 16.65 -23.34
CA GLY A 102 9.34 17.74 -24.26
C GLY A 102 8.59 17.43 -25.57
N TYR A 103 8.06 16.21 -25.75
CA TYR A 103 7.29 15.77 -26.92
C TYR A 103 5.98 15.01 -26.58
N THR A 104 5.66 14.77 -25.30
CA THR A 104 4.44 14.08 -24.86
C THR A 104 3.76 14.84 -23.73
N TYR A 105 2.42 14.83 -23.70
CA TYR A 105 1.63 15.28 -22.56
C TYR A 105 2.25 14.70 -21.27
N GLY A 106 2.72 15.59 -20.39
CA GLY A 106 3.32 15.15 -19.13
C GLY A 106 2.26 14.60 -18.20
N ASP A 107 2.67 13.69 -17.33
CA ASP A 107 1.81 13.13 -16.28
C ASP A 107 2.34 13.54 -14.91
N PHE A 108 1.44 13.60 -13.92
CA PHE A 108 1.83 13.51 -12.53
C PHE A 108 2.13 12.05 -12.20
N LEU A 109 3.17 11.78 -11.42
CA LEU A 109 3.55 10.41 -11.11
C LEU A 109 3.95 10.24 -9.67
N PHE A 110 3.67 9.09 -9.08
CA PHE A 110 4.35 8.65 -7.87
C PHE A 110 5.09 7.34 -8.12
N GLN A 111 6.11 7.10 -7.31
CA GLN A 111 7.02 5.99 -7.44
C GLN A 111 6.91 5.08 -6.24
N ILE A 112 6.73 3.79 -6.48
CA ILE A 112 6.98 2.75 -5.49
C ILE A 112 8.41 2.28 -5.71
N LYS A 113 9.29 2.61 -4.76
CA LYS A 113 10.72 2.31 -4.83
C LYS A 113 11.06 1.20 -3.87
N CYS A 114 12.00 0.35 -4.28
CA CYS A 114 12.70 -0.49 -3.33
C CYS A 114 13.43 0.36 -2.29
N ASN A 115 13.42 -0.09 -1.04
CA ASN A 115 14.25 0.47 0.01
C ASN A 115 15.73 0.40 -0.41
N TYR A 116 16.54 1.36 0.05
CA TYR A 116 17.91 1.61 -0.44
C TYR A 116 18.81 0.36 -0.46
N ASP A 117 18.60 -0.58 0.45
CA ASP A 117 19.42 -1.81 0.58
C ASP A 117 18.92 -2.98 -0.29
N LYS A 118 17.80 -2.82 -1.00
CA LYS A 118 17.07 -3.91 -1.68
C LYS A 118 17.02 -3.70 -3.19
N LYS A 119 18.18 -3.74 -3.87
CA LYS A 119 18.22 -3.69 -5.35
C LYS A 119 17.43 -4.86 -5.94
N GLY A 120 16.51 -4.57 -6.85
CA GLY A 120 15.72 -5.55 -7.60
C GLY A 120 14.58 -6.19 -6.83
N CYS A 121 14.04 -5.52 -5.80
CA CYS A 121 12.96 -6.06 -4.96
C CYS A 121 11.62 -6.21 -5.69
N SER A 122 11.44 -5.57 -6.85
CA SER A 122 10.28 -5.77 -7.71
C SER A 122 10.57 -6.80 -8.80
N LYS A 123 9.62 -7.72 -9.03
CA LYS A 123 9.64 -8.65 -10.16
C LYS A 123 8.66 -8.19 -11.22
N TYR A 124 9.19 -7.73 -12.36
CA TYR A 124 8.43 -7.45 -13.56
C TYR A 124 8.32 -8.70 -14.41
N LYS A 125 7.12 -8.98 -14.93
CA LYS A 125 6.86 -10.09 -15.86
C LYS A 125 6.09 -9.58 -17.06
N LYS A 126 6.53 -9.94 -18.26
CA LYS A 126 5.79 -9.71 -19.50
C LYS A 126 5.17 -11.02 -19.97
N TYR A 127 3.93 -10.96 -20.44
CA TYR A 127 3.18 -12.11 -20.89
C TYR A 127 2.92 -12.05 -22.40
N ASP A 128 2.64 -13.20 -23.00
CA ASP A 128 2.11 -13.29 -24.35
C ASP A 128 0.59 -13.49 -24.39
N LYS A 129 0.06 -13.67 -25.61
CA LYS A 129 -1.37 -13.89 -25.86
C LYS A 129 -1.96 -15.16 -25.22
N ASN A 130 -1.12 -16.10 -24.80
CA ASN A 130 -1.57 -17.31 -24.11
C ASN A 130 -1.50 -17.14 -22.58
N GLY A 131 -1.03 -15.98 -22.09
CA GLY A 131 -0.77 -15.74 -20.69
C GLY A 131 0.53 -16.38 -20.20
N GLU A 132 1.41 -16.81 -21.10
CA GLU A 132 2.71 -17.38 -20.74
C GLU A 132 3.74 -16.28 -20.50
N ILE A 133 4.63 -16.48 -19.53
CA ILE A 133 5.67 -15.52 -19.19
C ILE A 133 6.76 -15.57 -20.26
N ARG A 134 6.96 -14.45 -20.96
CA ARG A 134 8.01 -14.30 -21.99
C ARG A 134 9.31 -13.75 -21.44
N ASN A 135 9.22 -12.92 -20.41
CA ASN A 135 10.36 -12.24 -19.82
C ASN A 135 10.08 -11.98 -18.35
N THR A 136 11.14 -12.07 -17.54
CA THR A 136 11.13 -11.67 -16.13
C THR A 136 12.35 -10.80 -15.87
N GLU A 137 12.13 -9.65 -15.24
CA GLU A 137 13.16 -8.67 -14.91
C GLU A 137 13.02 -8.22 -13.46
N SER A 138 14.14 -7.93 -12.81
CA SER A 138 14.14 -7.27 -11.51
C SER A 138 14.18 -5.76 -11.70
N ARG A 139 13.29 -5.03 -11.00
CA ARG A 139 13.21 -3.56 -11.04
C ARG A 139 13.33 -2.96 -9.66
N ASN A 140 13.76 -1.70 -9.63
CA ASN A 140 13.90 -0.91 -8.40
C ASN A 140 12.73 0.06 -8.18
N ILE A 141 11.99 0.37 -9.24
CA ILE A 141 10.99 1.45 -9.25
C ILE A 141 9.80 0.98 -10.08
N ILE A 142 8.59 1.17 -9.54
CA ILE A 142 7.32 1.09 -10.25
C ILE A 142 6.77 2.51 -10.36
N ASN A 143 6.48 2.96 -11.59
CA ASN A 143 5.91 4.27 -11.85
C ASN A 143 4.39 4.17 -12.02
N ILE A 144 3.65 4.90 -11.20
CA ILE A 144 2.21 5.08 -11.32
C ILE A 144 1.96 6.52 -11.76
N SER A 145 1.34 6.71 -12.93
CA SER A 145 1.08 8.03 -13.48
C SER A 145 -0.41 8.31 -13.64
N ASN A 146 -0.77 9.58 -13.54
CA ASN A 146 -2.09 10.10 -13.88
C ASN A 146 -1.94 11.49 -14.50
N PRO A 147 -2.61 11.81 -15.61
CA PRO A 147 -2.57 13.14 -16.21
C PRO A 147 -3.22 14.21 -15.32
N ASP A 148 -4.11 13.81 -14.41
CA ASP A 148 -4.77 14.72 -13.48
C ASP A 148 -4.09 14.70 -12.11
N ARG A 149 -3.65 15.88 -11.64
CA ARG A 149 -2.92 16.05 -10.38
C ARG A 149 -3.70 15.55 -9.18
N ASP A 150 -4.96 15.97 -9.07
CA ASP A 150 -5.81 15.64 -7.92
C ASP A 150 -6.04 14.13 -7.83
N ASN A 151 -6.29 13.45 -8.96
CA ASN A 151 -6.36 12.00 -8.99
C ASN A 151 -5.01 11.31 -8.70
N ASN A 152 -3.87 11.88 -9.13
CA ASN A 152 -2.55 11.36 -8.76
C ASN A 152 -2.32 11.43 -7.25
N ASP A 153 -2.62 12.57 -6.62
CA ASP A 153 -2.46 12.77 -5.18
C ASP A 153 -3.40 11.86 -4.38
N LYS A 154 -4.65 11.69 -4.84
CA LYS A 154 -5.60 10.72 -4.26
C LYS A 154 -5.09 9.29 -4.36
N LEU A 155 -4.54 8.88 -5.51
CA LEU A 155 -3.94 7.56 -5.69
C LEU A 155 -2.73 7.37 -4.77
N PHE A 156 -1.81 8.33 -4.73
CA PHE A 156 -0.63 8.30 -3.85
C PHE A 156 -1.04 8.12 -2.37
N ASN A 157 -2.00 8.92 -1.91
CA ASN A 157 -2.51 8.84 -0.54
C ASN A 157 -3.21 7.51 -0.27
N ALA A 158 -4.02 7.01 -1.20
CA ALA A 158 -4.70 5.72 -1.07
C ALA A 158 -3.69 4.55 -1.00
N PHE A 159 -2.61 4.58 -1.79
CA PHE A 159 -1.54 3.60 -1.72
C PHE A 159 -0.83 3.61 -0.37
N ARG A 160 -0.46 4.81 0.11
CA ARG A 160 0.15 4.95 1.44
C ARG A 160 -0.76 4.44 2.55
N TYR A 161 -2.05 4.77 2.47
CA TYR A 161 -3.06 4.32 3.42
C TYR A 161 -3.20 2.79 3.40
N LEU A 162 -3.37 2.18 2.22
CA LEU A 162 -3.45 0.73 2.06
C LEU A 162 -2.23 0.01 2.63
N ILE A 163 -1.02 0.48 2.33
CA ILE A 163 0.21 -0.13 2.84
C ILE A 163 0.30 0.00 4.35
N SER A 164 -0.11 1.16 4.91
CA SER A 164 -0.17 1.35 6.35
C SER A 164 -1.11 0.33 7.00
N LEU A 165 -2.33 0.18 6.49
CA LEU A 165 -3.27 -0.82 6.99
C LEU A 165 -2.70 -2.25 6.89
N ALA A 166 -2.18 -2.60 5.71
CA ALA A 166 -1.66 -3.94 5.44
C ALA A 166 -0.48 -4.32 6.36
N LYS A 167 0.42 -3.38 6.68
CA LYS A 167 1.54 -3.66 7.60
C LYS A 167 1.08 -4.02 9.03
N HIS A 168 -0.09 -3.52 9.45
CA HIS A 168 -0.64 -3.78 10.78
C HIS A 168 -1.56 -5.01 10.84
N ASP A 169 -2.02 -5.51 9.70
CA ASP A 169 -2.87 -6.69 9.61
C ASP A 169 -2.03 -7.98 9.53
N LYS A 170 -2.28 -8.91 10.46
CA LYS A 170 -1.57 -10.20 10.58
C LYS A 170 -1.57 -11.00 9.28
N LYS A 171 -2.63 -10.91 8.47
CA LYS A 171 -2.75 -11.62 7.18
C LYS A 171 -1.67 -11.24 6.17
N TYR A 172 -1.20 -9.99 6.25
CA TYR A 172 -0.25 -9.42 5.28
C TYR A 172 1.15 -9.21 5.88
N GLN A 173 1.38 -9.69 7.10
CA GLN A 173 2.72 -9.74 7.70
C GLN A 173 3.51 -10.93 7.13
N GLU A 174 4.78 -10.69 6.80
CA GLU A 174 5.74 -11.77 6.52
C GLU A 174 6.21 -12.39 7.83
N ASN A 175 5.34 -13.14 8.51
CA ASN A 175 5.79 -13.95 9.63
C ASN A 175 6.50 -15.19 9.07
N ASP A 176 7.76 -15.35 9.43
CA ASP A 176 8.54 -16.55 9.17
C ASP A 176 8.26 -17.57 10.28
N SER A 177 8.14 -18.85 9.93
CA SER A 177 8.05 -19.92 10.93
C SER A 177 9.31 -20.04 11.78
N ASP A 178 10.46 -19.57 11.27
CA ASP A 178 11.71 -19.53 12.01
C ASP A 178 11.72 -18.36 13.01
N PRO A 179 11.77 -18.62 14.34
CA PRO A 179 11.74 -17.57 15.37
C PRO A 179 12.95 -16.61 15.31
N PHE A 180 14.02 -16.95 14.59
CA PHE A 180 15.22 -16.13 14.42
C PHE A 180 15.29 -15.39 13.07
N SER A 181 14.30 -15.57 12.20
CA SER A 181 14.25 -14.85 10.92
C SER A 181 14.21 -13.34 11.16
N SER A 182 15.09 -12.60 10.46
CA SER A 182 15.13 -11.13 10.51
C SER A 182 13.80 -10.48 10.14
N LYS A 183 12.93 -11.21 9.41
CA LYS A 183 11.57 -10.78 9.06
C LYS A 183 10.63 -10.68 10.26
N ASN A 184 10.85 -11.50 11.29
CA ASN A 184 10.02 -11.55 12.49
C ASN A 184 10.30 -10.39 13.47
N HIS A 185 11.46 -9.74 13.34
CA HIS A 185 11.96 -8.72 14.27
C HIS A 185 11.75 -7.28 13.77
N ASN A 186 11.13 -7.08 12.60
CA ASN A 186 10.80 -5.75 12.04
C ASN A 186 9.55 -5.10 12.66
N LYS A 187 9.19 -5.46 13.90
CA LYS A 187 8.05 -4.86 14.61
C LYS A 187 8.54 -3.69 15.44
N THR A 188 8.31 -2.46 14.96
CA THR A 188 8.40 -1.26 15.79
C THR A 188 7.25 -1.27 16.78
N PHE A 189 7.53 -1.60 18.05
CA PHE A 189 6.59 -1.40 19.13
C PHE A 189 6.76 0.04 19.64
N GLU A 190 5.77 0.88 19.39
CA GLU A 190 5.73 2.20 19.98
C GLU A 190 5.16 2.08 21.40
N VAL A 191 6.03 2.18 22.41
CA VAL A 191 5.59 2.24 23.82
C VAL A 191 5.11 3.66 24.09
N ILE A 192 3.80 3.89 23.91
CA ILE A 192 3.18 5.15 24.29
C ILE A 192 3.09 5.20 25.82
N SER A 193 4.11 5.77 26.48
CA SER A 193 3.99 6.09 27.90
C SER A 193 2.97 7.22 28.05
N LYS A 194 1.82 6.94 28.66
CA LYS A 194 1.03 7.99 29.31
C LYS A 194 1.83 8.44 30.53
N LYS A 195 2.56 9.57 30.42
CA LYS A 195 2.93 10.33 31.62
C LYS A 195 1.61 10.88 32.19
N ASP A 196 1.37 10.78 33.50
CA ASP A 196 2.24 11.37 34.51
C ASP A 196 2.78 10.43 35.61
N LYS A 197 4.09 10.64 35.87
CA LYS A 197 4.82 10.46 37.15
C LYS A 197 5.22 9.10 37.70
N ASP A 198 4.96 7.97 37.06
CA ASP A 198 5.52 6.71 37.55
C ASP A 198 6.85 6.37 36.87
N GLN A 199 7.92 6.32 37.67
CA GLN A 199 9.21 5.79 37.23
C GLN A 199 9.02 4.32 36.82
N ILE A 200 9.44 3.99 35.59
CA ILE A 200 9.46 2.59 35.12
C ILE A 200 10.41 1.81 36.02
N ARG A 201 9.86 0.90 36.84
CA ARG A 201 10.66 0.00 37.68
C ARG A 201 11.13 -1.20 36.87
N LEU A 202 12.44 -1.40 36.83
CA LEU A 202 13.06 -2.59 36.23
C LEU A 202 13.27 -3.63 37.34
N ASN A 203 12.89 -4.87 37.06
CA ASN A 203 13.18 -6.01 37.92
C ASN A 203 14.45 -6.69 37.41
N ASN A 204 15.47 -6.81 38.26
CA ASN A 204 16.66 -7.60 37.96
C ASN A 204 16.45 -9.02 38.47
N GLU A 205 16.44 -9.98 37.56
CA GLU A 205 16.45 -11.41 37.89
C GLU A 205 17.63 -12.05 37.19
N ASN A 206 18.60 -12.55 37.97
CA ASN A 206 19.79 -13.25 37.48
C ASN A 206 20.59 -12.45 36.43
N GLY A 207 20.70 -11.13 36.60
CA GLY A 207 21.46 -10.26 35.69
C GLY A 207 20.69 -9.81 34.45
N VAL A 208 19.42 -10.19 34.32
CA VAL A 208 18.53 -9.77 33.23
C VAL A 208 17.54 -8.73 33.75
N TYR A 209 17.53 -7.56 33.12
CA TYR A 209 16.54 -6.53 33.42
C TYR A 209 15.23 -6.82 32.70
N LYS A 210 14.15 -6.86 33.48
CA LYS A 210 12.79 -7.09 33.00
C LYS A 210 11.90 -5.89 33.29
N ILE A 211 10.97 -5.61 32.39
CA ILE A 211 9.87 -4.67 32.60
C ILE A 211 8.55 -5.43 32.61
N ASN A 212 7.72 -5.16 33.62
CA ASN A 212 6.35 -5.65 33.64
C ASN A 212 5.45 -4.63 32.95
N VAL A 213 4.66 -5.09 31.98
CA VAL A 213 3.69 -4.27 31.27
C VAL A 213 2.31 -4.85 31.53
N GLU A 214 1.39 -3.99 31.93
CA GLU A 214 -0.01 -4.34 32.18
C GLU A 214 -0.87 -3.96 30.97
N PHE A 215 -1.58 -4.94 30.44
CA PHE A 215 -2.59 -4.78 29.39
C PHE A 215 -3.95 -5.17 29.97
N GLY A 216 -4.68 -4.20 30.53
CA GLY A 216 -5.92 -4.49 31.26
C GLY A 216 -5.63 -5.27 32.55
N SER A 217 -6.19 -6.48 32.69
CA SER A 217 -5.95 -7.38 33.83
C SER A 217 -4.76 -8.34 33.65
N ILE A 218 -4.03 -8.24 32.53
CA ILE A 218 -2.95 -9.16 32.19
C ILE A 218 -1.60 -8.46 32.41
N THR A 219 -0.78 -8.99 33.30
CA THR A 219 0.62 -8.57 33.49
C THR A 219 1.55 -9.50 32.70
N LYS A 220 2.42 -8.93 31.86
CA LYS A 220 3.46 -9.67 31.12
C LYS A 220 4.83 -9.07 31.36
N SER A 221 5.84 -9.93 31.56
CA SER A 221 7.23 -9.53 31.72
C SER A 221 7.97 -9.58 30.39
N PHE A 222 8.72 -8.52 30.09
CA PHE A 222 9.55 -8.40 28.90
C PHE A 222 11.00 -8.22 29.31
N VAL A 223 11.92 -8.88 28.62
CA VAL A 223 13.36 -8.73 28.82
C VAL A 223 13.85 -7.53 28.02
N LEU A 224 14.67 -6.69 28.64
CA LEU A 224 15.38 -5.62 27.97
C LEU A 224 16.73 -6.15 27.48
N ASP A 225 16.86 -6.42 26.19
CA ASP A 225 18.14 -6.70 25.54
C ASP A 225 18.68 -5.41 24.92
N SER A 226 19.68 -4.80 25.56
CA SER A 226 20.40 -3.67 24.97
C SER A 226 21.60 -4.21 24.18
N ARG A 227 21.41 -4.54 22.91
CA ARG A 227 22.53 -4.72 21.97
C ARG A 227 22.82 -3.42 21.23
N SER A 228 24.02 -2.91 21.42
CA SER A 228 24.68 -1.90 20.57
C SER A 228 25.32 -2.55 19.36
#